data_AF-A0A1Y3RE38-F1
#
_entry.id   AF-A0A1Y3RE38-F1
#
_cell.length_a   1.000
_cell.length_b   1.000
_cell.length_c   1.000
_cell.angle_alpha   90.00
_cell.angle_beta   90.00
_cell.angle_gamma   90.00
#
_symmetry.space_group_name_H-M   'P 1'
#
loop_
_entity.id
_entity.type
_entity.pdbx_description
1 polymer ?
#
loop_
_entity_poly.entity_id
_entity_poly.type
_entity_poly.pdbx_seq_one_letter_code
_entity_poly.pdbx_strand_id
1 'polypeptide(L)'
;MNTWYEQAETRLKEEYKSVTGHKESAMKSAVRDALLEFCRQNEEFAQAVAQGGSFKDCMTAVAKGVGGSISDLEAYRRAASFYFDGAKVNFSMAIQLEPAETEPDRGILLDLSDFF
;
A
#
# COMPACT_ATOMS: atom_id res chain seq x y z
N MET A 1 1.44 -6.52 24.85
CA MET A 1 2.40 -6.82 23.76
C MET A 1 1.96 -5.98 22.59
N ASN A 2 2.78 -5.02 22.15
CA ASN A 2 2.42 -4.22 20.99
C ASN A 2 2.66 -5.04 19.73
N THR A 3 1.68 -5.08 18.84
CA THR A 3 1.79 -5.78 17.55
C THR A 3 2.88 -5.11 16.70
N TRP A 4 3.45 -5.85 15.73
CA TRP A 4 4.41 -5.25 14.79
C TRP A 4 3.82 -4.06 14.03
N TYR A 5 2.52 -4.14 13.73
CA TYR A 5 1.76 -3.05 13.14
C TYR A 5 1.79 -1.77 14.00
N GLU A 6 1.53 -1.86 15.31
CA GLU A 6 1.52 -0.68 16.20
C GLU A 6 2.91 -0.04 16.32
N GLN A 7 3.97 -0.86 16.31
CA GLN A 7 5.35 -0.38 16.32
C GLN A 7 5.69 0.34 15.00
N ALA A 8 5.33 -0.27 13.86
CA ALA A 8 5.50 0.35 12.54
C ALA A 8 4.69 1.66 12.44
N GLU A 9 3.45 1.67 12.92
CA GLU A 9 2.57 2.84 12.88
C GLU A 9 3.13 4.00 13.70
N THR A 10 3.57 3.73 14.93
CA THR A 10 4.19 4.73 15.80
C THR A 10 5.43 5.32 15.12
N ARG A 11 6.31 4.45 14.62
CA ARG A 11 7.55 4.85 13.96
C ARG A 11 7.30 5.73 12.73
N LEU A 12 6.41 5.30 11.83
CA LEU A 12 6.06 6.07 10.63
C LEU A 12 5.45 7.44 10.99
N LYS A 13 4.64 7.53 12.06
CA LYS A 13 4.03 8.80 12.52
C LYS A 13 5.05 9.76 13.12
N GLU A 14 5.98 9.26 13.91
CA GLU A 14 7.03 10.07 14.53
C GLU A 14 8.00 10.62 13.47
N GLU A 15 8.44 9.74 12.56
CA GLU A 15 9.41 10.09 11.53
C GLU A 15 8.79 10.92 10.39
N TYR A 16 7.46 10.97 10.26
CA TYR A 16 6.73 11.74 9.25
C TYR A 16 7.16 13.22 9.18
N LYS A 17 7.42 13.84 10.34
CA LYS A 17 7.81 15.25 10.44
C LYS A 17 9.26 15.50 10.01
N SER A 18 10.11 14.47 10.04
CA SER A 18 11.53 14.58 9.67
C SER A 18 11.77 14.69 8.15
N VAL A 19 10.75 14.40 7.35
CA VAL A 19 10.77 14.50 5.89
C VAL A 19 10.49 15.95 5.46
N THR A 20 11.52 16.64 4.99
CA THR A 20 11.47 18.08 4.66
C THR A 20 11.79 18.41 3.20
N GLY A 21 12.25 17.46 2.40
CA GLY A 21 12.54 17.69 0.98
C GLY A 21 11.27 17.98 0.18
N HIS A 22 11.38 18.80 -0.88
CA HIS A 22 10.22 19.26 -1.65
C HIS A 22 9.49 18.10 -2.34
N LYS A 23 10.24 17.22 -3.01
CA LYS A 23 9.67 16.06 -3.73
C LYS A 23 9.06 15.07 -2.75
N GLU A 24 9.80 14.76 -1.69
CA GLU A 24 9.39 13.85 -0.63
C GLU A 24 8.14 14.35 0.07
N SER A 25 8.04 15.65 0.32
CA SER A 25 6.87 16.26 0.96
C SER A 25 5.60 16.14 0.12
N ALA A 26 5.72 16.12 -1.21
CA ALA A 26 4.57 15.94 -2.09
C ALA A 26 3.95 14.54 -1.99
N MET A 27 4.74 13.52 -1.64
CA MET A 27 4.31 12.11 -1.66
C MET A 27 4.25 11.45 -0.27
N LYS A 28 4.90 12.01 0.76
CA LYS A 28 5.06 11.34 2.07
C LYS A 28 3.76 10.95 2.75
N SER A 29 2.67 11.70 2.58
CA SER A 29 1.38 11.31 3.18
C SER A 29 0.85 10.04 2.53
N ALA A 30 0.76 10.04 1.21
CA ALA A 30 0.24 8.92 0.44
C ALA A 30 1.11 7.66 0.61
N VAL A 31 2.43 7.81 0.59
CA VAL A 31 3.37 6.70 0.81
C VAL A 31 3.24 6.12 2.23
N ARG A 32 3.14 6.97 3.26
CA ARG A 32 2.91 6.51 4.64
C ARG A 32 1.62 5.71 4.73
N ASP A 33 0.53 6.24 4.18
CA ASP A 33 -0.79 5.60 4.29
C ASP A 33 -0.81 4.25 3.57
N ALA A 34 -0.16 4.14 2.40
CA ALA A 34 0.05 2.87 1.72
C ALA A 34 0.89 1.88 2.53
N LEU A 35 2.00 2.33 3.14
CA LEU A 35 2.85 1.48 3.99
C LEU A 35 2.07 0.94 5.21
N LEU A 36 1.25 1.78 5.84
CA LEU A 36 0.40 1.35 6.96
C LEU A 36 -0.59 0.27 6.52
N GLU A 37 -1.17 0.42 5.33
CA GLU A 37 -2.09 -0.58 4.79
C GLU A 37 -1.38 -1.89 4.47
N PHE A 38 -0.18 -1.85 3.89
CA PHE A 38 0.63 -3.05 3.68
C PHE A 38 1.01 -3.73 5.01
N CYS A 39 1.30 -2.96 6.06
CA CYS A 39 1.55 -3.50 7.39
C CYS A 39 0.32 -4.20 7.98
N ARG A 40 -0.90 -3.77 7.63
CA ARG A 40 -2.14 -4.48 8.04
C ARG A 40 -2.35 -5.77 7.26
N GLN A 41 -1.95 -5.79 6.00
CA GLN A 41 -2.11 -6.96 5.13
C GLN A 41 -1.11 -8.08 5.44
N ASN A 42 0.08 -7.75 5.94
CA ASN A 42 1.14 -8.72 6.17
C ASN A 42 1.99 -8.38 7.40
N GLU A 43 2.03 -9.29 8.36
CA GLU A 43 2.76 -9.11 9.62
C GLU A 43 4.29 -9.08 9.44
N GLU A 44 4.86 -9.87 8.52
CA GLU A 44 6.30 -9.84 8.24
C GLU A 44 6.72 -8.49 7.64
N PHE A 45 5.88 -7.92 6.78
CA PHE A 45 6.09 -6.58 6.27
C PHE A 45 5.99 -5.52 7.37
N ALA A 46 5.02 -5.64 8.28
CA ALA A 46 4.94 -4.75 9.44
C ALA A 46 6.18 -4.82 10.32
N GLN A 47 6.72 -6.03 10.54
CA GLN A 47 7.98 -6.22 11.25
C GLN A 47 9.15 -5.54 10.52
N ALA A 48 9.23 -5.71 9.20
CA ALA A 48 10.27 -5.10 8.37
C ALA A 48 10.22 -3.57 8.43
N VAL A 49 9.03 -2.97 8.45
CA VAL A 49 8.86 -1.52 8.62
C VAL A 49 9.22 -1.08 10.04
N ALA A 50 8.79 -1.82 11.07
CA ALA A 50 9.10 -1.50 12.46
C ALA A 50 10.60 -1.53 12.75
N GLN A 51 11.35 -2.46 12.14
CA GLN A 51 12.77 -2.69 12.43
C GLN A 51 13.74 -2.15 11.35
N GLY A 52 13.25 -1.83 10.15
CA GLY A 52 14.06 -1.46 9.00
C GLY A 52 14.62 -0.04 9.02
N GLY A 53 14.91 0.51 7.83
CA GLY A 53 15.42 1.87 7.67
C GLY A 53 14.42 2.96 8.08
N SER A 54 14.88 4.21 8.23
CA SER A 54 13.98 5.30 8.59
C SER A 54 13.03 5.65 7.43
N PHE A 55 11.85 6.18 7.74
CA PHE A 55 10.91 6.74 6.79
C PHE A 55 11.53 7.87 5.98
N LYS A 56 12.43 8.66 6.58
CA LYS A 56 13.19 9.69 5.83
C LYS A 56 14.10 9.08 4.78
N ASP A 57 14.81 8.01 5.11
CA ASP A 57 15.68 7.31 4.16
C ASP A 57 14.84 6.62 3.08
N CYS A 58 13.70 6.03 3.45
CA CYS A 58 12.71 5.50 2.51
C CYS A 58 12.28 6.58 1.50
N MET A 59 11.86 7.75 1.98
CA MET A 59 11.42 8.83 1.10
C MET A 59 12.55 9.35 0.19
N THR A 60 13.77 9.42 0.72
CA THR A 60 14.96 9.78 -0.07
C THR A 60 15.23 8.76 -1.17
N ALA A 61 15.10 7.47 -0.87
CA ALA A 61 15.24 6.38 -1.83
C ALA A 61 14.14 6.41 -2.90
N VAL A 62 12.89 6.68 -2.51
CA VAL A 62 11.75 6.82 -3.43
C VAL A 62 11.97 8.00 -4.39
N ALA A 63 12.39 9.16 -3.87
CA ALA A 63 12.64 10.38 -4.66
C ALA A 63 13.92 10.32 -5.51
N LYS A 64 14.81 9.35 -5.26
CA LYS A 64 16.08 9.21 -5.99
C LYS A 64 15.83 9.01 -7.49
N GLY A 65 16.47 9.84 -8.30
CA GLY A 65 16.36 9.78 -9.76
C GLY A 65 15.01 10.23 -10.31
N VAL A 66 14.08 10.70 -9.47
CA VAL A 66 12.81 11.27 -9.92
C VAL A 66 13.07 12.64 -10.55
N GLY A 67 12.56 12.86 -11.76
CA GLY A 67 12.60 14.15 -12.46
C GLY A 67 11.63 15.16 -11.84
N GLY A 68 10.67 15.62 -12.66
CA GLY A 68 9.59 16.53 -12.21
C GLY A 68 8.38 15.84 -11.58
N SER A 69 8.22 14.53 -11.78
CA SER A 69 7.07 13.76 -11.26
C SER A 69 7.40 12.27 -11.10
N ILE A 70 6.63 11.59 -10.25
CA ILE A 70 6.61 10.14 -10.08
C ILE A 70 5.14 9.70 -9.95
N SER A 71 4.80 8.53 -10.49
CA SER A 71 3.48 7.92 -10.27
C SER A 71 3.38 7.36 -8.85
N ASP A 72 2.22 7.48 -8.21
CA ASP A 72 1.95 6.86 -6.90
C ASP A 72 2.26 5.35 -6.92
N LEU A 73 1.95 4.66 -8.03
CA LEU A 73 2.20 3.23 -8.19
C LEU A 73 3.69 2.89 -8.02
N GLU A 74 4.55 3.70 -8.62
CA GLU A 74 6.00 3.54 -8.54
C GLU A 74 6.54 3.98 -7.17
N ALA A 75 5.98 5.05 -6.59
CA ALA A 75 6.34 5.50 -5.27
C ALA A 75 6.09 4.42 -4.22
N TYR A 76 4.93 3.76 -4.26
CA TYR A 76 4.58 2.69 -3.33
C TYR A 76 5.43 1.44 -3.54
N ARG A 77 5.74 1.05 -4.79
CA ARG A 77 6.65 -0.07 -5.08
C ARG A 77 8.03 0.15 -4.49
N ARG A 78 8.61 1.34 -4.71
CA ARG A 78 9.92 1.69 -4.16
C ARG A 78 9.90 1.72 -2.64
N ALA A 79 8.85 2.27 -2.04
CA ALA A 79 8.70 2.32 -0.60
C ALA A 79 8.59 0.90 0.00
N ALA A 80 7.77 0.02 -0.58
CA ALA A 80 7.66 -1.36 -0.13
C ALA A 80 8.99 -2.11 -0.26
N SER A 81 9.66 -1.97 -1.42
CA SER A 81 10.95 -2.63 -1.68
C SER A 81 12.07 -2.12 -0.76
N PHE A 82 11.99 -0.86 -0.29
CA PHE A 82 12.96 -0.30 0.65
C PHE A 82 12.97 -1.05 1.99
N TYR A 83 11.79 -1.43 2.48
CA TYR A 83 11.67 -2.16 3.75
C TYR A 83 11.84 -3.67 3.58
N PHE A 84 11.43 -4.22 2.44
CA PHE A 84 11.53 -5.63 2.16
C PHE A 84 11.77 -5.86 0.66
N ASP A 85 12.97 -6.28 0.29
CA ASP A 85 13.41 -6.40 -1.12
C ASP A 85 12.51 -7.34 -1.96
N GLY A 86 11.90 -8.34 -1.32
CA GLY A 86 10.94 -9.25 -1.96
C GLY A 86 9.51 -8.70 -2.13
N ALA A 87 9.20 -7.49 -1.63
CA ALA A 87 7.85 -6.96 -1.63
C ALA A 87 7.43 -6.51 -3.03
N LYS A 88 6.27 -7.00 -3.48
CA LYS A 88 5.68 -6.63 -4.77
C LYS A 88 4.32 -5.98 -4.55
N VAL A 89 4.17 -4.75 -5.04
CA VAL A 89 2.89 -4.04 -5.03
C VAL A 89 2.21 -4.21 -6.40
N ASN A 90 1.06 -4.87 -6.38
CA ASN A 90 0.20 -5.10 -7.54
C ASN A 90 -0.91 -4.06 -7.59
N PHE A 91 -1.20 -3.55 -8.78
CA PHE A 91 -2.26 -2.58 -9.00
C PHE A 91 -3.21 -3.11 -10.07
N SER A 92 -4.51 -2.90 -9.85
CA SER A 92 -5.55 -3.15 -10.85
C SER A 92 -6.20 -1.82 -11.20
N MET A 93 -6.24 -1.48 -12.49
CA MET A 93 -6.89 -0.28 -13.01
C MET A 93 -7.83 -0.69 -14.13
N ALA A 94 -9.11 -0.34 -14.00
CA ALA A 94 -10.12 -0.56 -15.02
C ALA A 94 -10.87 0.76 -15.24
N ILE A 95 -11.02 1.16 -16.49
CA ILE A 95 -11.89 2.28 -16.88
C ILE A 95 -13.26 1.71 -17.25
N GLN A 96 -14.31 2.35 -16.75
CA GLN A 96 -15.69 1.94 -17.02
C GLN A 96 -16.44 3.08 -17.69
N LEU A 97 -16.88 2.85 -18.93
CA LEU A 97 -17.56 3.85 -19.77
C LEU A 97 -19.08 3.64 -19.81
N GLU A 98 -19.52 2.42 -19.59
CA GLU A 98 -20.92 1.99 -19.55
C GLU A 98 -21.23 1.38 -18.17
N PRO A 99 -22.47 1.49 -17.66
CA PRO A 99 -22.81 0.90 -16.36
C PRO A 99 -22.42 -0.57 -16.34
N ALA A 100 -21.90 -1.03 -15.20
CA ALA A 100 -21.56 -2.45 -15.03
C ALA A 100 -22.79 -3.23 -15.43
N GLU A 101 -22.66 -4.16 -16.39
CA GLU A 101 -23.63 -5.22 -16.48
C GLU A 101 -23.72 -5.78 -15.07
N THR A 102 -24.87 -5.59 -14.42
CA THR A 102 -25.18 -6.32 -13.21
C THR A 102 -24.93 -7.76 -13.58
N GLU A 103 -23.89 -8.36 -12.99
CA GLU A 103 -23.72 -9.82 -13.00
C GLU A 103 -25.13 -10.41 -12.87
N PRO A 104 -25.55 -11.36 -13.74
CA PRO A 104 -26.84 -11.97 -13.55
C PRO A 104 -26.86 -12.43 -12.10
N ASP A 105 -27.86 -11.94 -11.37
CA ASP A 105 -28.18 -12.35 -10.02
C ASP A 105 -27.84 -13.84 -9.94
N ARG A 106 -27.01 -14.25 -8.97
CA ARG A 106 -26.69 -15.66 -8.76
C ARG A 106 -27.97 -16.36 -8.29
N GLY A 107 -28.94 -16.46 -9.19
CA GLY A 107 -30.16 -17.18 -9.05
C GLY A 107 -29.74 -18.62 -8.92
N ILE A 108 -29.90 -19.12 -7.71
CA ILE A 108 -29.86 -20.55 -7.46
C ILE A 108 -30.99 -21.12 -8.32
N LEU A 109 -30.65 -21.85 -9.36
CA LEU A 109 -31.62 -22.64 -10.11
C LEU A 109 -32.09 -23.77 -9.17
N LEU A 110 -33.26 -23.58 -8.57
CA LEU A 110 -33.89 -24.60 -7.73
C LEU A 110 -34.61 -25.59 -8.64
N ASP A 111 -34.11 -26.83 -8.70
CA ASP A 111 -34.82 -27.91 -9.38
C ASP A 111 -35.89 -28.48 -8.42
N LEU A 112 -37.16 -28.30 -8.78
CA LEU A 112 -38.29 -28.79 -7.97
C LEU A 112 -38.50 -30.30 -8.10
N SER A 113 -37.79 -30.95 -9.02
CA SER A 113 -37.78 -32.42 -9.15
C SER A 113 -37.17 -33.11 -7.93
N ASP A 114 -36.35 -32.40 -7.14
CA ASP A 114 -35.77 -32.92 -5.90
C ASP A 114 -36.77 -32.95 -4.72
N PHE A 115 -37.98 -32.41 -4.89
CA PHE A 115 -39.00 -32.32 -3.83
C PHE A 115 -40.22 -33.25 -4.03
N PHE A 116 -40.27 -34.02 -5.12
CA PHE A 116 -41.38 -34.93 -5.44
C PHE A 116 -40.93 -36.35 -5.75
#